data_AF-A0A4X1TT05-F1
#
_entry.id   AF-A0A4X1TT05-F1
#
_cell.length_a   1.000
_cell.length_b   1.000
_cell.length_c   1.000
_cell.angle_alpha   90.00
_cell.angle_beta   90.00
_cell.angle_gamma   90.00
#
_symmetry.space_group_name_H-M   'P 1'
#
loop_
_entity.id
_entity.type
_entity.pdbx_description
1 polymer ?
#
loop_
_entity_poly.entity_id
_entity_poly.type
_entity_poly.pdbx_seq_one_letter_code
_entity_poly.pdbx_strand_id
1 'polypeptide(L)'
;MATPTGPPVSCPKAAVARALLLGWVLVQVAGATGTTDVIVAYNLTWKSTNFKTILEWEPKPINYVYTVQISPRLGDWKNKCFHTTDTECDVTDEIMRNVKETYVARVLSYPADTVLTAQEPPFTNSPPFTPYLDTNLGQPVIQSFEQVGTKLNVTVEAARTLVRVNGTFLRLRDVFGKDLNYTLYYWRASSTGKNCSSSLERWCLRSSSSSSSCLCLCTSAGRSGQGPVGRRTRPS
;
A
#
# COMPACT_ATOMS: atom_id res chain seq x y z
N MET A 1 39.75 10.51 -98.80
CA MET A 1 39.69 10.23 -97.35
C MET A 1 38.30 10.59 -96.88
N ALA A 2 37.55 9.60 -96.39
CA ALA A 2 36.21 9.79 -95.82
C ALA A 2 36.29 9.49 -94.33
N THR A 3 35.68 10.36 -93.51
CA THR A 3 35.44 10.11 -92.08
C THR A 3 34.03 10.62 -91.73
N PRO A 4 33.16 9.82 -91.07
CA PRO A 4 31.74 10.12 -90.91
C PRO A 4 31.30 10.48 -89.47
N THR A 5 30.06 11.01 -89.36
CA THR A 5 29.07 10.87 -88.25
C THR A 5 29.41 11.42 -86.85
N GLY A 6 28.50 11.97 -86.03
CA GLY A 6 27.04 12.10 -86.00
C GLY A 6 26.65 13.08 -84.85
N PRO A 7 25.35 13.27 -84.52
CA PRO A 7 24.91 14.37 -83.65
C PRO A 7 25.04 14.04 -82.13
N PRO A 8 25.14 15.06 -81.26
CA PRO A 8 25.28 14.84 -79.82
C PRO A 8 23.97 14.36 -79.18
N VAL A 9 24.09 13.29 -78.39
CA VAL A 9 23.03 12.69 -77.58
C VAL A 9 22.76 13.56 -76.35
N SER A 10 21.50 13.93 -76.15
CA SER A 10 20.99 14.62 -74.97
C SER A 10 20.98 13.70 -73.75
N CYS A 11 21.71 14.10 -72.71
CA CYS A 11 21.80 13.38 -71.44
C CYS A 11 20.52 13.59 -70.61
N PRO A 12 19.81 12.52 -70.15
CA PRO A 12 18.53 12.69 -69.48
C PRO A 12 18.72 13.04 -67.99
N LYS A 13 18.45 14.30 -67.63
CA LYS A 13 18.35 14.82 -66.26
C LYS A 13 17.36 14.08 -65.34
N ALA A 14 16.57 13.13 -65.88
CA ALA A 14 15.54 12.41 -65.14
C ALA A 14 16.07 11.24 -64.29
N ALA A 15 17.26 10.70 -64.58
CA ALA A 15 17.82 9.56 -63.84
C ALA A 15 18.36 9.95 -62.45
N VAL A 16 18.92 11.16 -62.33
CA VAL A 16 19.55 11.64 -61.08
C VAL A 16 18.50 11.98 -60.02
N ALA A 17 17.34 12.52 -60.42
CA ALA A 17 16.27 12.88 -59.48
C ALA A 17 15.58 11.65 -58.84
N ARG A 18 15.47 10.53 -59.57
CA ARG A 18 14.85 9.30 -59.05
C ARG A 18 15.75 8.54 -58.07
N ALA A 19 17.07 8.59 -58.23
CA ALA A 19 18.01 7.97 -57.30
C ALA A 19 18.08 8.70 -55.95
N LEU A 20 17.98 10.04 -55.96
CA LEU A 20 17.98 10.85 -54.74
C LEU A 20 16.69 10.67 -53.91
N LEU A 21 15.53 10.51 -54.56
CA LEU A 21 14.26 10.26 -53.87
C LEU A 21 14.21 8.87 -53.21
N LEU A 22 14.79 7.84 -53.84
CA LEU A 22 14.90 6.51 -53.24
C LEU A 22 15.89 6.46 -52.05
N GLY A 23 16.98 7.23 -52.13
CA GLY A 23 17.90 7.42 -51.00
C GLY A 23 17.26 8.12 -49.81
N TRP A 24 16.33 9.05 -50.05
CA TRP A 24 15.63 9.75 -48.97
C TRP A 24 14.56 8.89 -48.29
N VAL A 25 13.89 7.99 -49.03
CA VAL A 25 12.93 7.04 -48.47
C VAL A 25 13.61 5.99 -47.60
N LEU A 26 14.82 5.55 -47.94
CA LEU A 26 15.56 4.56 -47.15
C LEU A 26 16.16 5.13 -45.84
N VAL A 27 16.38 6.44 -45.75
CA VAL A 27 16.87 7.09 -44.52
C VAL A 27 15.76 7.29 -43.47
N GLN A 28 14.48 7.21 -43.85
CA GLN A 28 13.35 7.40 -42.93
C GLN A 28 12.97 6.14 -42.14
N VAL A 29 13.60 4.98 -42.37
CA VAL A 29 13.25 3.71 -41.70
C VAL A 29 14.22 3.34 -40.58
N ALA A 30 15.34 4.05 -40.42
CA ALA A 30 16.27 3.84 -39.31
C ALA A 30 15.93 4.75 -38.13
N GLY A 31 14.86 4.44 -37.40
CA GLY A 31 14.46 5.27 -36.26
C GLY A 31 13.27 4.79 -35.43
N ALA A 32 12.88 3.51 -35.50
CA ALA A 32 12.08 2.91 -34.44
C ALA A 32 13.06 2.26 -33.45
N THR A 33 13.77 3.07 -32.67
CA THR A 33 14.28 2.60 -31.39
C THR A 33 13.05 2.17 -30.61
N GLY A 34 12.86 0.85 -30.44
CA GLY A 34 11.82 0.34 -29.57
C GLY A 34 12.07 0.91 -28.18
N THR A 35 11.35 1.99 -27.85
CA THR A 35 11.12 2.36 -26.46
C THR A 35 10.46 1.14 -25.86
N THR A 36 11.23 0.34 -25.11
CA THR A 36 10.64 -0.55 -24.10
C THR A 36 9.79 0.37 -23.24
N ASP A 37 8.48 0.35 -23.48
CA ASP A 37 7.55 1.34 -22.93
C ASP A 37 7.41 1.02 -21.43
N VAL A 38 8.33 1.57 -20.63
CA VAL A 38 8.31 1.39 -19.18
C VAL A 38 7.17 2.23 -18.66
N ILE A 39 6.10 1.54 -18.27
CA ILE A 39 4.92 2.19 -17.71
C ILE A 39 5.20 2.54 -16.25
N VAL A 40 5.02 3.82 -15.93
CA VAL A 40 5.15 4.31 -14.56
C VAL A 40 4.01 3.76 -13.71
N ALA A 41 4.32 3.28 -12.51
CA ALA A 41 3.31 2.84 -11.56
C ALA A 41 2.28 3.95 -11.26
N TYR A 42 1.02 3.59 -11.04
CA TYR A 42 -0.05 4.51 -10.68
C TYR A 42 -0.99 3.88 -9.64
N ASN A 43 -1.96 4.65 -9.13
CA ASN A 43 -2.90 4.22 -8.08
C ASN A 43 -2.22 3.70 -6.79
N LEU A 44 -1.09 4.28 -6.41
CA LEU A 44 -0.36 3.91 -5.19
C LEU A 44 -1.25 4.08 -3.95
N THR A 45 -1.49 2.98 -3.24
CA THR A 45 -2.45 2.93 -2.13
C THR A 45 -1.82 2.25 -0.91
N TRP A 46 -2.03 2.85 0.26
CA TRP A 46 -1.60 2.28 1.53
C TRP A 46 -2.63 1.30 2.09
N LYS A 47 -2.20 0.07 2.38
CA LYS A 47 -2.97 -0.90 3.16
C LYS A 47 -2.29 -1.10 4.50
N SER A 48 -2.86 -0.50 5.56
CA SER A 48 -2.31 -0.60 6.91
C SER A 48 -3.35 -1.07 7.92
N THR A 49 -3.02 -2.10 8.69
CA THR A 49 -3.81 -2.58 9.84
C THR A 49 -2.90 -2.98 10.99
N ASN A 50 -3.14 -2.45 12.19
CA ASN A 50 -2.30 -2.69 13.38
C ASN A 50 -0.79 -2.50 13.09
N PHE A 51 -0.47 -1.45 12.33
CA PHE A 51 0.88 -1.11 11.85
C PHE A 51 1.52 -2.07 10.83
N LYS A 52 0.93 -3.23 10.50
CA LYS A 52 1.33 -3.98 9.30
C LYS A 52 0.93 -3.17 8.09
N THR A 53 1.89 -2.75 7.27
CA THR A 53 1.68 -1.78 6.19
C THR A 53 2.30 -2.24 4.88
N ILE A 54 1.43 -2.37 3.88
CA ILE A 54 1.75 -2.78 2.52
C ILE A 54 1.38 -1.62 1.60
N LEU A 55 2.29 -1.26 0.70
CA LEU A 55 2.01 -0.35 -0.40
C LEU A 55 1.57 -1.18 -1.61
N GLU A 56 0.43 -0.87 -2.21
CA GLU A 56 -0.08 -1.50 -3.43
C GLU A 56 -0.08 -0.49 -4.58
N TRP A 57 0.09 -0.95 -5.82
CA TRP A 57 0.03 -0.10 -7.01
C TRP A 57 -0.43 -0.87 -8.25
N GLU A 58 -0.57 -0.18 -9.37
CA GLU A 58 -0.85 -0.72 -10.69
C GLU A 58 0.17 -0.17 -11.70
N PRO A 59 0.31 -0.76 -12.90
CA PRO A 59 -0.26 -2.03 -13.34
C PRO A 59 0.67 -3.21 -13.03
N LYS A 60 0.25 -4.43 -13.40
CA LYS A 60 1.17 -5.57 -13.40
C LYS A 60 2.24 -5.36 -14.48
N PRO A 61 3.51 -5.60 -14.16
CA PRO A 61 4.58 -5.26 -15.09
C PRO A 61 4.67 -6.25 -16.25
N ILE A 62 4.99 -5.74 -17.45
CA ILE A 62 5.24 -6.53 -18.67
C ILE A 62 6.54 -6.01 -19.29
N ASN A 63 7.62 -6.80 -19.21
CA ASN A 63 8.98 -6.43 -19.66
C ASN A 63 9.65 -5.28 -18.88
N TYR A 64 9.19 -5.03 -17.66
CA TYR A 64 9.83 -4.11 -16.72
C TYR A 64 9.62 -4.63 -15.28
N VAL A 65 10.26 -4.00 -14.29
CA VAL A 65 10.21 -4.38 -12.88
C VAL A 65 10.16 -3.13 -12.00
N TYR A 66 9.78 -3.30 -10.74
CA TYR A 66 9.65 -2.21 -9.78
C TYR A 66 10.71 -2.26 -8.68
N THR A 67 11.09 -1.09 -8.18
CA THR A 67 11.73 -0.97 -6.85
C THR A 67 10.98 0.09 -6.06
N VAL A 68 10.69 -0.20 -4.79
CA VAL A 68 10.06 0.77 -3.89
C VAL A 68 11.13 1.53 -3.15
N GLN A 69 10.97 2.83 -3.01
CA GLN A 69 11.71 3.65 -2.07
C GLN A 69 10.77 4.24 -1.04
N ILE A 70 11.19 4.29 0.21
CA ILE A 70 10.44 4.92 1.29
C ILE A 70 11.36 5.82 2.11
N SER A 71 10.85 6.98 2.47
CA SER A 71 11.52 7.91 3.39
C SER A 71 10.49 8.60 4.29
N PRO A 72 10.91 9.03 5.49
CA PRO A 72 10.21 10.10 6.16
C PRO A 72 10.40 11.40 5.37
N ARG A 73 9.50 12.37 5.50
CA ARG A 73 9.46 13.60 4.68
C ARG A 73 10.81 14.32 4.47
N LEU A 74 11.73 14.25 5.42
CA LEU A 74 13.04 14.93 5.39
C LEU A 74 14.22 13.96 5.56
N GLY A 75 14.01 12.66 5.36
CA GLY A 75 15.05 11.64 5.50
C GLY A 75 15.49 11.03 4.18
N ASP A 76 16.51 10.19 4.28
CA ASP A 76 17.06 9.47 3.14
C ASP A 76 16.09 8.40 2.61
N TRP A 77 16.11 8.21 1.29
CA TRP A 77 15.37 7.15 0.63
C TRP A 77 15.98 5.79 0.93
N LYS A 78 15.14 4.86 1.37
CA LYS A 78 15.50 3.45 1.57
C LYS A 78 14.83 2.59 0.53
N ASN A 79 15.63 1.78 -0.17
CA ASN A 79 15.12 0.82 -1.13
C ASN A 79 14.45 -0.37 -0.42
N LYS A 80 13.32 -0.81 -0.96
CA LYS A 80 12.52 -1.97 -0.57
C LYS A 80 12.03 -2.67 -1.83
N CYS A 81 11.78 -3.98 -1.73
CA CYS A 81 11.23 -4.78 -2.82
C CYS A 81 11.97 -4.56 -4.16
N PHE A 82 13.26 -4.90 -4.17
CA PHE A 82 14.18 -4.63 -5.28
C PHE A 82 13.81 -5.43 -6.53
N HIS A 83 13.72 -4.75 -7.67
CA HIS A 83 13.45 -5.36 -8.98
C HIS A 83 12.34 -6.42 -8.96
N THR A 84 11.24 -6.11 -8.27
CA THR A 84 10.10 -7.03 -8.13
C THR A 84 9.15 -6.95 -9.32
N THR A 85 8.51 -8.07 -9.63
CA THR A 85 7.35 -8.14 -10.52
C THR A 85 6.03 -7.97 -9.77
N ASP A 86 6.08 -7.95 -8.44
CA ASP A 86 4.90 -7.76 -7.60
C ASP A 86 4.39 -6.33 -7.72
N THR A 87 3.08 -6.19 -7.50
CA THR A 87 2.39 -4.89 -7.45
C THR A 87 2.06 -4.49 -6.02
N GLU A 88 2.81 -5.04 -5.07
CA GLU A 88 2.73 -4.76 -3.65
C GLU A 88 4.12 -4.79 -3.01
N CYS A 89 4.29 -4.06 -1.90
CA CYS A 89 5.52 -4.10 -1.11
C CYS A 89 5.23 -3.92 0.37
N ASP A 90 5.71 -4.88 1.16
CA ASP A 90 5.72 -4.76 2.61
C ASP A 90 6.84 -3.81 3.07
N VAL A 91 6.44 -2.65 3.60
CA VAL A 91 7.35 -1.62 4.13
C VAL A 91 7.22 -1.45 5.65
N THR A 92 6.62 -2.45 6.30
CA THR A 92 6.30 -2.45 7.73
C THR A 92 7.51 -2.17 8.62
N ASP A 93 8.66 -2.75 8.29
CA ASP A 93 9.91 -2.59 9.05
C ASP A 93 10.43 -1.14 9.03
N GLU A 94 10.21 -0.41 7.93
CA GLU A 94 10.68 0.97 7.79
C GLU A 94 9.82 1.97 8.56
N ILE A 95 8.49 1.80 8.51
CA ILE A 95 7.56 2.68 9.22
C ILE A 95 7.56 2.47 10.74
N MET A 96 8.04 1.31 11.21
CA MET A 96 8.06 0.93 12.62
C MET A 96 9.17 1.61 13.42
N ARG A 97 10.13 2.22 12.73
CA ARG A 97 11.19 3.01 13.37
C ARG A 97 10.59 4.21 14.11
N ASN A 98 9.60 4.87 13.51
CA ASN A 98 8.87 5.96 14.15
C ASN A 98 7.45 6.08 13.61
N VAL A 99 6.49 5.48 14.30
CA VAL A 99 5.08 5.48 13.87
C VAL A 99 4.42 6.87 13.84
N LYS A 100 5.04 7.89 14.45
CA LYS A 100 4.51 9.27 14.48
C LYS A 100 4.99 10.12 13.30
N GLU A 101 5.98 9.65 12.54
CA GLU A 101 6.44 10.37 11.35
C GLU A 101 5.51 10.17 10.16
N THR A 102 5.52 11.16 9.26
CA THR A 102 4.86 11.06 7.96
C THR A 102 5.85 10.56 6.94
N TYR A 103 5.53 9.41 6.35
CA TYR A 103 6.29 8.76 5.30
C TYR A 103 5.72 9.08 3.93
N VAL A 104 6.60 9.09 2.94
CA VAL A 104 6.26 9.07 1.51
C VAL A 104 7.02 7.89 0.91
N ALA A 105 6.36 7.16 0.03
CA ALA A 105 7.00 6.15 -0.79
C ALA A 105 6.96 6.56 -2.25
N ARG A 106 7.86 5.99 -3.04
CA ARG A 106 7.82 6.09 -4.50
C ARG A 106 8.15 4.75 -5.13
N VAL A 107 7.47 4.44 -6.22
CA VAL A 107 7.66 3.19 -6.97
C VAL A 107 8.39 3.55 -8.26
N LEU A 108 9.62 3.09 -8.38
CA LEU A 108 10.49 3.31 -9.53
C LEU A 108 10.33 2.15 -10.51
N SER A 109 10.25 2.45 -11.81
CA SER A 109 10.01 1.46 -12.86
C SER A 109 11.25 1.30 -13.73
N TYR A 110 11.72 0.07 -13.91
CA TYR A 110 12.96 -0.26 -14.62
C TYR A 110 12.69 -1.24 -15.75
N PRO A 111 13.21 -1.07 -16.98
CA PRO A 111 13.16 -2.11 -18.00
C PRO A 111 13.76 -3.42 -17.47
N ALA A 112 13.19 -4.58 -17.82
CA ALA A 112 13.63 -5.86 -17.26
C ALA A 112 15.10 -6.18 -17.58
N ASP A 113 15.60 -5.67 -18.71
CA ASP A 113 16.95 -5.93 -19.22
C ASP A 113 17.97 -4.83 -18.87
N THR A 114 17.68 -3.94 -17.91
CA THR A 114 18.58 -2.81 -17.64
C THR A 114 19.84 -3.16 -16.84
N VAL A 115 20.98 -2.77 -17.41
CA VAL A 115 22.20 -2.41 -16.66
C VAL A 115 21.90 -1.08 -15.95
N LEU A 116 22.14 -1.00 -14.64
CA LEU A 116 21.90 0.22 -13.85
C LEU A 116 22.53 1.45 -14.53
N THR A 117 21.70 2.32 -15.11
CA THR A 117 22.17 3.57 -15.72
C THR A 117 22.21 4.67 -14.65
N ALA A 118 23.01 5.71 -14.88
CA ALA A 118 23.13 6.86 -13.96
C ALA A 118 21.89 7.77 -13.96
N GLN A 119 20.89 7.50 -14.82
CA GLN A 119 19.68 8.29 -14.92
C GLN A 119 18.64 7.80 -13.91
N GLU A 120 17.96 8.75 -13.23
CA GLU A 120 16.86 8.40 -12.33
C GLU A 120 15.71 7.77 -13.14
N PRO A 121 15.27 6.55 -12.79
CA PRO A 121 14.18 5.88 -13.49
C PRO A 121 12.85 6.60 -13.24
N PRO A 122 11.85 6.46 -14.11
CA PRO A 122 10.54 7.06 -13.90
C PRO A 122 9.87 6.48 -12.64
N PHE A 123 9.18 7.35 -11.89
CA PHE A 123 8.54 6.97 -10.64
C PHE A 123 7.25 7.73 -10.37
N THR A 124 6.43 7.18 -9.48
CA THR A 124 5.25 7.83 -8.91
C THR A 124 5.35 7.85 -7.39
N ASN A 125 4.98 8.98 -6.79
CA ASN A 125 4.93 9.14 -5.33
C ASN A 125 3.58 8.66 -4.77
N SER A 126 3.62 8.05 -3.59
CA SER A 126 2.44 7.72 -2.82
C SER A 126 1.84 8.98 -2.18
N PRO A 127 0.57 8.92 -1.75
CA PRO A 127 0.06 9.85 -0.75
C PRO A 127 0.93 9.80 0.52
N PRO A 128 0.99 10.90 1.30
CA PRO A 128 1.65 10.88 2.60
C PRO A 128 0.92 9.92 3.55
N PHE A 129 1.68 9.20 4.38
CA PHE A 129 1.16 8.23 5.33
C PHE A 129 1.79 8.41 6.70
N THR A 130 0.97 8.64 7.72
CA THR A 130 1.40 8.75 9.11
C THR A 130 0.84 7.54 9.88
N PRO A 131 1.65 6.50 10.18
CA PRO A 131 1.14 5.25 10.72
C PRO A 131 0.26 5.41 11.97
N TYR A 132 0.64 6.30 12.89
CA TYR A 132 -0.12 6.59 14.10
C TYR A 132 -1.51 7.15 13.82
N LEU A 133 -1.71 7.87 12.71
CA LEU A 133 -2.98 8.50 12.33
C LEU A 133 -3.76 7.67 11.32
N ASP A 134 -3.09 6.96 10.43
CA ASP A 134 -3.72 6.39 9.23
C ASP A 134 -3.85 4.86 9.28
N THR A 135 -3.18 4.17 10.22
CA THR A 135 -3.35 2.72 10.36
C THR A 135 -4.76 2.37 10.82
N ASN A 136 -5.36 1.36 10.20
CA ASN A 136 -6.63 0.82 10.66
C ASN A 136 -6.43 0.01 11.92
N LEU A 137 -7.39 0.10 12.85
CA LEU A 137 -7.45 -0.80 13.98
C LEU A 137 -8.09 -2.12 13.54
N GLY A 138 -7.35 -3.21 13.75
CA GLY A 138 -7.86 -4.56 13.50
C GLY A 138 -9.06 -4.90 14.38
N GLN A 139 -9.78 -5.94 14.00
CA GLN A 139 -10.91 -6.45 14.76
C GLN A 139 -10.45 -7.00 16.12
N PRO A 140 -10.94 -6.47 17.25
CA PRO A 140 -10.56 -6.95 18.58
C PRO A 140 -11.10 -8.34 18.87
N VAL A 141 -10.35 -9.15 19.60
CA VAL A 141 -10.76 -10.50 20.02
C VAL A 141 -11.13 -10.47 21.50
N ILE A 142 -12.25 -11.10 21.86
CA ILE A 142 -12.61 -11.29 23.28
C ILE A 142 -11.78 -12.48 23.77
N GLN A 143 -10.90 -12.24 24.75
CA GLN A 143 -10.03 -13.27 25.30
C GLN A 143 -10.77 -14.15 26.29
N SER A 144 -11.56 -13.54 27.18
CA SER A 144 -12.34 -14.25 28.18
C SER A 144 -13.51 -13.42 28.66
N PHE A 145 -14.51 -14.10 29.20
CA PHE A 145 -15.58 -13.50 29.96
C PHE A 145 -15.91 -14.38 31.16
N GLU A 146 -16.23 -13.75 32.29
CA GLU A 146 -16.54 -14.43 33.54
C GLU A 146 -17.70 -13.73 34.24
N GLN A 147 -18.71 -14.50 34.64
CA GLN A 147 -19.83 -13.97 35.41
C GLN A 147 -19.63 -14.27 36.90
N VAL A 148 -19.49 -13.21 37.70
CA VAL A 148 -19.42 -13.28 39.16
C VAL A 148 -20.69 -12.64 39.74
N GLY A 149 -21.66 -13.49 40.07
CA GLY A 149 -22.99 -13.07 40.51
C GLY A 149 -23.72 -12.24 39.45
N THR A 150 -23.99 -10.98 39.75
CA THR A 150 -24.60 -10.03 38.81
C THR A 150 -23.56 -9.27 37.98
N LYS A 151 -22.25 -9.51 38.12
CA LYS A 151 -21.23 -8.80 37.35
C LYS A 151 -20.68 -9.69 36.23
N LEU A 152 -20.65 -9.19 35.00
CA LEU A 152 -19.94 -9.81 33.90
C LEU A 152 -18.62 -9.07 33.66
N ASN A 153 -17.53 -9.78 33.87
CA ASN A 153 -16.19 -9.34 33.51
C ASN A 153 -15.92 -9.76 32.07
N VAL A 154 -15.54 -8.82 31.21
CA VAL A 154 -15.10 -9.12 29.84
C VAL A 154 -13.71 -8.59 29.65
N THR A 155 -12.81 -9.43 29.14
CA THR A 155 -11.41 -9.10 28.85
C THR A 155 -11.17 -9.21 27.35
N VAL A 156 -10.62 -8.17 26.75
CA VAL A 156 -10.21 -8.16 25.35
C VAL A 156 -8.73 -8.52 25.23
N GLU A 157 -8.41 -9.30 24.20
CA GLU A 157 -7.05 -9.68 23.90
C GLU A 157 -6.21 -8.46 23.55
N ALA A 158 -5.02 -8.37 24.17
CA ALA A 158 -4.08 -7.32 23.86
C ALA A 158 -3.36 -7.61 22.53
N ALA A 159 -3.94 -7.10 21.44
CA ALA A 159 -3.39 -7.26 20.09
C ALA A 159 -1.93 -6.78 20.02
N ARG A 160 -1.04 -7.65 19.57
CA ARG A 160 0.37 -7.32 19.35
C ARG A 160 0.52 -6.51 18.06
N THR A 161 1.45 -5.56 18.08
CA THR A 161 1.90 -4.84 16.90
C THR A 161 3.29 -5.31 16.54
N LEU A 162 3.72 -5.08 15.30
CA LEU A 162 5.11 -5.35 14.91
C LEU A 162 6.06 -4.18 15.32
N VAL A 163 5.54 -3.10 15.91
CA VAL A 163 6.33 -1.96 16.42
C VAL A 163 7.24 -2.44 17.54
N ARG A 164 8.51 -2.04 17.52
CA ARG A 164 9.49 -2.45 18.53
C ARG A 164 10.06 -1.28 19.31
N VAL A 165 10.22 -1.49 20.61
CA VAL A 165 11.04 -0.65 21.49
C VAL A 165 12.00 -1.56 22.23
N ASN A 166 13.30 -1.27 22.17
CA ASN A 166 14.35 -2.06 22.82
C ASN A 166 14.27 -3.56 22.49
N GLY A 167 13.99 -3.89 21.22
CA GLY A 167 13.88 -5.28 20.74
C GLY A 167 12.58 -6.01 21.08
N THR A 168 11.69 -5.41 21.90
CA THR A 168 10.41 -6.02 22.30
C THR A 168 9.26 -5.47 21.47
N PHE A 169 8.35 -6.34 21.05
CA PHE A 169 7.13 -5.95 20.34
C PHE A 169 6.13 -5.26 21.28
N LEU A 170 5.68 -4.07 20.88
CA LEU A 170 4.65 -3.33 21.60
C LEU A 170 3.27 -3.88 21.30
N ARG A 171 2.38 -3.84 22.30
CA ARG A 171 0.94 -4.06 22.09
C ARG A 171 0.31 -2.79 21.58
N LEU A 172 -0.89 -2.92 21.00
CA LEU A 172 -1.64 -1.78 20.47
C LEU A 172 -1.85 -0.68 21.53
N ARG A 173 -2.13 -1.10 22.78
CA ARG A 173 -2.21 -0.23 23.95
C ARG A 173 -0.90 0.50 24.26
N ASP A 174 0.23 -0.16 24.14
CA ASP A 174 1.52 0.43 24.49
C ASP A 174 1.87 1.57 23.50
N VAL A 175 1.35 1.50 22.26
CA VAL A 175 1.54 2.53 21.23
C VAL A 175 0.55 3.70 21.38
N PHE A 176 -0.75 3.41 21.51
CA PHE A 176 -1.80 4.44 21.54
C PHE A 176 -2.13 4.95 22.95
N GLY A 177 -1.76 4.22 24.00
CA GLY A 177 -2.02 4.58 25.40
C GLY A 177 -3.49 4.85 25.68
N LYS A 178 -3.78 6.12 26.03
CA LYS A 178 -5.12 6.62 26.37
C LYS A 178 -5.97 6.95 25.13
N ASP A 179 -5.35 6.99 23.95
CA ASP A 179 -6.05 7.29 22.71
C ASP A 179 -6.81 6.05 22.22
N LEU A 180 -6.47 4.84 22.67
CA LEU A 180 -7.16 3.61 22.33
C LEU A 180 -8.34 3.36 23.27
N ASN A 181 -9.54 3.26 22.71
CA ASN A 181 -10.74 2.86 23.45
C ASN A 181 -11.39 1.66 22.77
N TYR A 182 -11.96 0.78 23.57
CA TYR A 182 -12.79 -0.30 23.07
C TYR A 182 -14.24 -0.04 23.47
N THR A 183 -15.14 -0.47 22.60
CA THR A 183 -16.58 -0.46 22.85
C THR A 183 -17.08 -1.89 22.83
N LEU A 184 -17.66 -2.31 23.94
CA LEU A 184 -18.36 -3.57 24.10
C LEU A 184 -19.85 -3.34 23.82
N TYR A 185 -20.38 -4.10 22.87
CA TYR A 185 -21.79 -4.25 22.58
C TYR A 185 -22.26 -5.57 23.19
N TYR A 186 -23.36 -5.52 23.92
CA TYR A 186 -23.92 -6.72 24.53
C TYR A 186 -25.44 -6.68 24.49
N TRP A 187 -26.06 -7.84 24.33
CA TRP A 187 -27.52 -7.98 24.32
C TRP A 187 -27.91 -9.39 24.76
N ARG A 188 -29.14 -9.54 25.27
CA ARG A 188 -29.70 -10.88 25.53
C ARG A 188 -30.21 -11.46 24.21
N ALA A 189 -30.05 -12.75 24.01
CA ALA A 189 -30.57 -13.44 22.83
C ALA A 189 -32.08 -13.25 22.67
N SER A 190 -32.81 -13.14 23.78
CA SER A 190 -34.26 -12.91 23.83
C SER A 190 -34.68 -11.44 23.69
N SER A 191 -33.74 -10.50 23.55
CA SER A 191 -34.04 -9.06 23.48
C SER A 191 -33.66 -8.45 22.13
N THR A 192 -34.50 -7.55 21.62
CA THR A 192 -34.22 -6.73 20.44
C THR A 192 -33.33 -5.51 20.71
N GLY A 193 -33.14 -5.14 21.99
CA GLY A 193 -32.32 -3.99 22.41
C GLY A 193 -30.83 -4.34 22.51
N LYS A 194 -29.97 -3.48 21.95
CA LYS A 194 -28.50 -3.57 22.05
C LYS A 194 -27.99 -2.56 23.07
N ASN A 195 -27.23 -3.04 24.05
CA ASN A 195 -26.55 -2.19 25.02
C ASN A 195 -25.09 -2.00 24.64
N CYS A 196 -24.53 -0.84 24.99
CA CYS A 196 -23.16 -0.47 24.65
C CYS A 196 -22.44 0.05 25.91
N SER A 197 -21.16 -0.27 26.05
CA SER A 197 -20.29 0.28 27.08
C SER A 197 -18.89 0.49 26.53
N SER A 198 -18.30 1.66 26.76
CA SER A 198 -16.91 1.95 26.40
C SER A 198 -15.99 1.78 27.60
N SER A 199 -14.82 1.19 27.37
CA SER A 199 -13.77 1.03 28.38
C SER A 199 -12.41 0.97 27.70
N LEU A 200 -11.36 1.07 28.50
CA LEU A 200 -10.01 0.87 28.02
C LEU A 200 -9.81 -0.61 27.66
N GLU A 201 -10.05 -1.59 28.52
CA GLU A 201 -9.74 -3.00 28.18
C GLU A 201 -10.62 -4.05 28.86
N ARG A 202 -11.28 -3.64 29.95
CA ARG A 202 -12.08 -4.50 30.78
C ARG A 202 -13.41 -3.83 31.07
N TRP A 203 -14.48 -4.60 30.99
CA TRP A 203 -15.79 -4.17 31.43
C TRP A 203 -16.23 -4.99 32.63
N CYS A 204 -16.94 -4.34 33.54
CA CYS A 204 -17.69 -4.97 34.61
C CYS A 204 -19.15 -4.55 34.45
N LEU A 205 -19.95 -5.34 33.75
CA LEU A 205 -21.37 -5.03 33.49
C LEU A 205 -22.23 -5.58 34.63
N ARG A 206 -23.18 -4.80 35.16
CA ARG A 206 -24.21 -5.31 36.07
C ARG A 206 -25.36 -5.93 35.27
N SER A 207 -25.55 -7.23 35.40
CA SER A 207 -26.70 -8.01 34.94
C SER A 207 -27.74 -8.13 36.05
N SER A 208 -28.95 -7.64 35.83
CA SER A 208 -30.12 -7.97 36.66
C SER A 208 -30.52 -9.42 36.39
N SER A 209 -30.23 -10.30 37.35
CA SER A 209 -30.19 -11.75 37.22
C SER A 209 -31.48 -12.44 36.75
N SER A 210 -31.36 -13.44 35.89
CA SER A 210 -31.85 -14.81 36.12
C SER A 210 -31.07 -15.77 35.20
N SER A 211 -30.84 -16.99 35.68
CA SER A 211 -29.82 -17.97 35.23
C SER A 211 -30.04 -18.62 33.86
N SER A 212 -30.82 -18.03 32.93
CA SER A 212 -31.26 -18.76 31.72
C SER A 212 -31.22 -17.99 30.39
N SER A 213 -30.78 -16.73 30.35
CA SER A 213 -30.70 -15.99 29.08
C SER A 213 -29.27 -15.94 28.53
N CYS A 214 -29.02 -16.51 27.36
CA CYS A 214 -27.76 -16.37 26.64
C CYS A 214 -27.46 -14.89 26.35
N LEU A 215 -26.21 -14.49 26.57
CA LEU A 215 -25.72 -13.13 26.33
C LEU A 215 -24.78 -13.13 25.12
N CYS A 216 -25.04 -12.26 24.15
CA CYS A 216 -24.15 -12.03 23.02
C CYS A 216 -23.19 -10.88 23.33
N LEU A 217 -21.92 -11.02 22.95
CA LEU A 217 -20.87 -10.01 23.14
C LEU A 217 -20.18 -9.69 21.81
N CYS A 218 -19.99 -8.40 21.53
CA CYS A 218 -19.22 -7.92 20.38
C CYS A 218 -18.34 -6.74 20.80
N THR A 219 -17.15 -6.63 20.23
CA THR A 219 -16.20 -5.56 20.55
C THR A 219 -15.74 -4.82 19.30
N SER A 220 -15.45 -3.54 19.45
CA SER A 220 -14.80 -2.72 18.43
C SER A 220 -13.74 -1.82 19.06
N ALA A 221 -12.66 -1.54 18.33
CA ALA A 221 -11.64 -0.59 18.77
C ALA A 221 -11.81 0.74 18.02
N GLY A 222 -11.57 1.84 18.71
CA GLY A 222 -11.58 3.20 18.18
C GLY A 222 -10.50 4.06 18.81
N ARG A 223 -10.25 5.23 18.21
CA ARG A 223 -9.33 6.24 18.74
C ARG A 223 -10.09 7.46 19.26
N SER A 224 -9.66 8.07 20.34
CA SER A 224 -10.26 9.31 20.83
C SER A 224 -10.11 10.42 19.75
N GLY A 225 -11.22 11.04 19.34
CA GLY A 225 -11.23 12.12 18.33
C GLY A 225 -11.44 11.68 16.87
N GLN A 226 -11.37 10.38 16.58
CA GLN A 226 -11.82 9.78 15.31
C GLN A 226 -12.86 8.73 15.68
N GLY A 227 -14.13 8.89 15.27
CA GLY A 227 -15.20 7.93 15.59
C GLY A 227 -14.81 6.46 15.30
N PRO A 228 -15.55 5.44 15.78
CA PRO A 228 -15.12 4.04 15.71
C PRO A 228 -14.76 3.60 14.27
N VAL A 229 -13.47 3.37 14.00
CA VAL A 229 -12.92 3.00 12.68
C VAL A 229 -12.71 1.48 12.54
N GLY A 230 -12.71 0.71 13.63
CA GLY A 230 -12.42 -0.74 13.61
C GLY A 230 -13.57 -1.62 13.10
N ARG A 231 -13.21 -2.72 12.40
CA ARG A 231 -14.16 -3.82 12.08
C ARG A 231 -14.65 -4.49 13.38
N ARG A 232 -15.94 -4.83 13.44
CA ARG A 232 -16.61 -5.41 14.63
C ARG A 232 -16.42 -6.92 14.69
N THR A 233 -16.28 -7.49 15.89
CA THR A 233 -16.43 -8.93 16.10
C THR A 233 -17.86 -9.40 15.88
N ARG A 234 -18.04 -10.51 15.14
CA ARG A 234 -19.29 -11.26 15.14
C ARG A 234 -19.38 -12.07 16.44
N PRO A 235 -20.57 -12.16 17.06
CA PRO A 235 -20.75 -12.97 18.25
C PRO A 235 -20.62 -14.46 17.89
N SER A 236 -19.94 -15.20 18.77
CA SER A 236 -20.01 -16.66 18.85
C SER A 236 -21.24 -17.08 19.66
#